data_AF-A0A957VR02-F1
#
_entry.id   AF-A0A957VR02-F1
#
_cell.length_a   1.000
_cell.length_b   1.000
_cell.length_c   1.000
_cell.angle_alpha   90.00
_cell.angle_beta   90.00
_cell.angle_gamma   90.00
#
_symmetry.space_group_name_H-M   'P 1'
#
loop_
_entity.id
_entity.type
_entity.pdbx_description
1 polymer ?
#
loop_
_entity_poly.entity_id
_entity_poly.type
_entity_poly.pdbx_seq_one_letter_code
_entity_poly.pdbx_strand_id
1 'polypeptide(L)'
;MAANYLTAMAKNDDVALSYYNRTRAKAEATAAQFGGRVADSLADLLADDPDGVLVLTAETVRYQIAQALLALGPRRLFFEKPLVAQRGQADVTEDDFAKGRELLNSAHAAGVETAMVFNYRFFEQTQKARALIAEYDLGRPVHFTALVHYACWSHCIDLLLWFMGEAATITALESAEAGPCMGSENVRNVTAAVQMANGAGGTIIGTCAMDFNLPLYELTLCFERGRIAMRDL
;
A
#
# COMPACT_ATOMS: atom_id res chain seq x y z
N MET A 1 0.92 -12.75 -4.38
CA MET A 1 0.14 -11.52 -4.14
C MET A 1 -1.29 -11.66 -4.67
N ALA A 2 -1.51 -11.83 -5.99
CA ALA A 2 -2.86 -11.99 -6.55
C ALA A 2 -3.71 -13.13 -5.93
N ALA A 3 -3.08 -14.28 -5.61
CA ALA A 3 -3.78 -15.42 -5.03
C ALA A 3 -4.54 -15.11 -3.73
N ASN A 4 -4.05 -14.20 -2.88
CA ASN A 4 -4.73 -13.86 -1.62
C ASN A 4 -6.05 -13.13 -1.88
N TYR A 5 -6.04 -12.17 -2.81
CA TYR A 5 -7.25 -11.45 -3.24
C TYR A 5 -8.26 -12.39 -3.88
N LEU A 6 -7.79 -13.23 -4.80
CA LEU A 6 -8.66 -14.15 -5.54
C LEU A 6 -9.25 -15.23 -4.64
N THR A 7 -8.53 -15.70 -3.64
CA THR A 7 -9.06 -16.65 -2.64
C THR A 7 -10.22 -16.05 -1.85
N ALA A 8 -10.18 -14.74 -1.56
CA ALA A 8 -11.27 -14.05 -0.88
C ALA A 8 -12.45 -13.78 -1.85
N MET A 9 -12.17 -13.29 -3.05
CA MET A 9 -13.20 -12.91 -4.02
C MET A 9 -13.94 -14.11 -4.62
N ALA A 10 -13.23 -15.16 -5.02
CA ALA A 10 -13.81 -16.34 -5.68
C ALA A 10 -14.73 -17.17 -4.77
N LYS A 11 -14.82 -16.85 -3.48
CA LYS A 11 -15.78 -17.43 -2.54
C LYS A 11 -17.13 -16.71 -2.53
N ASN A 12 -17.26 -15.60 -3.24
CA ASN A 12 -18.51 -14.84 -3.31
C ASN A 12 -19.20 -15.16 -4.64
N ASP A 13 -20.37 -15.80 -4.55
CA ASP A 13 -21.16 -16.21 -5.72
C ASP A 13 -21.64 -15.01 -6.56
N ASP A 14 -21.72 -13.81 -5.95
CA ASP A 14 -22.12 -12.56 -6.59
C ASP A 14 -20.97 -11.83 -7.31
N VAL A 15 -19.77 -12.45 -7.41
CA VAL A 15 -18.59 -11.83 -8.05
C VAL A 15 -18.21 -12.57 -9.33
N ALA A 16 -18.29 -11.86 -10.46
CA ALA A 16 -17.71 -12.30 -11.72
C ALA A 16 -16.24 -11.84 -11.83
N LEU A 17 -15.36 -12.74 -12.26
CA LEU A 17 -13.92 -12.47 -12.37
C LEU A 17 -13.47 -12.52 -13.83
N SER A 18 -12.67 -11.52 -14.21
CA SER A 18 -11.99 -11.44 -15.50
C SER A 18 -10.51 -11.14 -15.29
N TYR A 19 -9.64 -11.76 -16.08
CA TYR A 19 -8.19 -11.70 -15.91
C TYR A 19 -7.50 -11.24 -17.17
N TYR A 20 -6.64 -10.23 -17.03
CA TYR A 20 -5.66 -9.88 -18.04
C TYR A 20 -4.25 -10.06 -17.49
N ASN A 21 -3.37 -10.67 -18.27
CA ASN A 21 -1.95 -10.70 -18.00
C ASN A 21 -1.18 -10.62 -19.33
N ARG A 22 -0.08 -9.86 -19.36
CA ARG A 22 0.82 -9.81 -20.52
C ARG A 22 1.26 -11.22 -20.96
N THR A 23 1.47 -12.13 -20.02
CA THR A 23 1.69 -13.54 -20.31
C THR A 23 0.36 -14.29 -20.17
N ARG A 24 -0.32 -14.54 -21.30
CA ARG A 24 -1.66 -15.17 -21.35
C ARG A 24 -1.76 -16.44 -20.50
N ALA A 25 -0.78 -17.34 -20.58
CA ALA A 25 -0.75 -18.58 -19.81
C ALA A 25 -0.88 -18.38 -18.28
N LYS A 26 -0.44 -17.23 -17.75
CA LYS A 26 -0.64 -16.89 -16.33
C LYS A 26 -2.10 -16.54 -16.02
N ALA A 27 -2.77 -15.83 -16.92
CA ALA A 27 -4.19 -15.53 -16.78
C ALA A 27 -5.03 -16.82 -16.91
N GLU A 28 -4.69 -17.70 -17.86
CA GLU A 28 -5.33 -19.01 -18.02
C GLU A 28 -5.15 -19.91 -16.80
N ALA A 29 -3.94 -20.00 -16.25
CA ALA A 29 -3.70 -20.75 -15.02
C ALA A 29 -4.48 -20.18 -13.83
N THR A 30 -4.62 -18.85 -13.75
CA THR A 30 -5.39 -18.19 -12.71
C THR A 30 -6.89 -18.48 -12.85
N ALA A 31 -7.43 -18.38 -14.07
CA ALA A 31 -8.84 -18.69 -14.36
C ALA A 31 -9.15 -20.18 -14.13
N ALA A 32 -8.22 -21.08 -14.47
CA ALA A 32 -8.37 -22.50 -14.18
C ALA A 32 -8.44 -22.79 -12.67
N GLN A 33 -7.75 -21.99 -11.85
CA GLN A 33 -7.75 -22.14 -10.39
C GLN A 33 -8.95 -21.48 -9.70
N PHE A 34 -9.39 -20.31 -10.17
CA PHE A 34 -10.35 -19.47 -9.47
C PHE A 34 -11.66 -19.23 -10.23
N GLY A 35 -11.85 -19.87 -11.40
CA GLY A 35 -12.96 -19.59 -12.31
C GLY A 35 -12.77 -18.29 -13.08
N GLY A 36 -13.77 -17.86 -13.86
CA GLY A 36 -13.78 -16.57 -14.56
C GLY A 36 -13.25 -16.58 -16.00
N ARG A 37 -13.19 -15.38 -16.62
CA ARG A 37 -12.86 -15.18 -18.04
C ARG A 37 -11.44 -14.67 -18.22
N VAL A 38 -10.73 -15.16 -19.24
CA VAL A 38 -9.44 -14.57 -19.67
C VAL A 38 -9.71 -13.54 -20.75
N ALA A 39 -9.16 -12.33 -20.56
CA ALA A 39 -9.22 -11.24 -21.51
C ALA A 39 -7.94 -11.15 -22.35
N ASP A 40 -8.09 -10.83 -23.64
CA ASP A 40 -7.00 -10.74 -24.62
C ASP A 40 -6.26 -9.39 -24.56
N SER A 41 -6.93 -8.36 -24.06
CA SER A 41 -6.41 -7.00 -23.95
C SER A 41 -7.05 -6.26 -22.77
N LEU A 42 -6.53 -5.07 -22.43
CA LEU A 42 -7.19 -4.20 -21.44
C LEU A 42 -8.57 -3.71 -21.91
N ALA A 43 -8.76 -3.50 -23.21
CA ALA A 43 -10.06 -3.13 -23.76
C ALA A 43 -11.06 -4.28 -23.65
N ASP A 44 -10.63 -5.51 -23.92
CA ASP A 44 -11.43 -6.71 -23.72
C ASP A 44 -11.75 -6.93 -22.23
N LEU A 45 -10.81 -6.67 -21.33
CA LEU A 45 -11.03 -6.73 -19.87
C LEU A 45 -12.16 -5.79 -19.40
N LEU A 46 -12.30 -4.63 -20.06
CA LEU A 46 -13.31 -3.62 -19.75
C LEU A 46 -14.59 -3.73 -20.60
N ALA A 47 -14.65 -4.66 -21.55
CA ALA A 47 -15.77 -4.76 -22.49
C ALA A 47 -17.11 -5.06 -21.80
N ASP A 48 -17.07 -5.77 -20.67
CA ASP A 48 -18.24 -6.13 -19.87
C ASP A 48 -18.56 -5.09 -18.77
N ASP A 49 -17.94 -3.89 -18.81
CA ASP A 49 -18.13 -2.78 -17.86
C ASP A 49 -18.03 -3.20 -16.37
N PRO A 50 -16.86 -3.72 -15.93
CA PRO A 50 -16.72 -4.21 -14.56
C PRO A 50 -16.84 -3.09 -13.51
N ASP A 51 -17.39 -3.42 -12.34
CA ASP A 51 -17.55 -2.48 -11.22
C ASP A 51 -16.23 -1.91 -10.69
N GLY A 52 -15.12 -2.62 -10.91
CA GLY A 52 -13.78 -2.17 -10.58
C GLY A 52 -12.70 -3.10 -11.12
N VAL A 53 -11.48 -2.58 -11.24
CA VAL A 53 -10.30 -3.33 -11.69
C VAL A 53 -9.23 -3.31 -10.61
N LEU A 54 -8.75 -4.50 -10.23
CA LEU A 54 -7.59 -4.65 -9.34
C LEU A 54 -6.30 -4.67 -10.15
N VAL A 55 -5.49 -3.62 -10.01
CA VAL A 55 -4.21 -3.45 -10.67
C VAL A 55 -3.10 -4.07 -9.82
N LEU A 56 -2.94 -5.38 -9.97
CA LEU A 56 -1.99 -6.22 -9.20
C LEU A 56 -0.65 -6.44 -9.91
N THR A 57 -0.34 -5.63 -10.93
CA THR A 57 0.95 -5.66 -11.62
C THR A 57 2.05 -5.14 -10.70
N ALA A 58 3.31 -5.47 -11.01
CA ALA A 58 4.47 -4.95 -10.30
C ALA A 58 4.51 -3.41 -10.34
N GLU A 59 5.02 -2.81 -9.27
CA GLU A 59 5.15 -1.37 -9.08
C GLU A 59 6.03 -0.66 -10.11
N THR A 60 6.93 -1.42 -10.74
CA THR A 60 7.81 -0.93 -11.80
C THR A 60 7.08 -0.62 -13.11
N VAL A 61 5.92 -1.25 -13.34
CA VAL A 61 5.13 -1.08 -14.57
C VAL A 61 3.73 -0.52 -14.31
N ARG A 62 3.31 -0.40 -13.05
CA ARG A 62 1.94 -0.05 -12.67
C ARG A 62 1.50 1.29 -13.23
N TYR A 63 2.38 2.30 -13.25
CA TYR A 63 2.08 3.61 -13.83
C TYR A 63 1.57 3.50 -15.28
N GLN A 64 2.29 2.76 -16.13
CA GLN A 64 1.95 2.60 -17.54
C GLN A 64 0.61 1.85 -17.72
N ILE A 65 0.41 0.78 -16.96
CA ILE A 65 -0.83 -0.01 -17.01
C ILE A 65 -2.03 0.81 -16.51
N ALA A 66 -1.86 1.58 -15.45
CA ALA A 66 -2.92 2.41 -14.89
C ALA A 66 -3.31 3.55 -15.85
N GLN A 67 -2.36 4.21 -16.51
CA GLN A 67 -2.65 5.19 -17.56
C GLN A 67 -3.40 4.57 -18.74
N ALA A 68 -2.99 3.38 -19.18
CA ALA A 68 -3.68 2.66 -20.25
C ALA A 68 -5.10 2.25 -19.87
N LEU A 69 -5.32 1.84 -18.62
CA LEU A 69 -6.66 1.59 -18.08
C LEU A 69 -7.48 2.89 -18.04
N LEU A 70 -6.95 3.99 -17.50
CA LEU A 70 -7.66 5.27 -17.43
C LEU A 70 -8.14 5.76 -18.80
N ALA A 71 -7.33 5.57 -19.85
CA ALA A 71 -7.71 5.91 -21.23
C ALA A 71 -8.94 5.14 -21.74
N LEU A 72 -9.31 4.02 -21.09
CA LEU A 72 -10.47 3.20 -21.40
C LEU A 72 -11.68 3.48 -20.49
N GLY A 73 -11.55 4.40 -19.53
CA GLY A 73 -12.67 4.88 -18.70
C GLY A 73 -13.27 3.85 -17.70
N PRO A 74 -12.47 3.15 -16.88
CA PRO A 74 -12.98 2.23 -15.86
C PRO A 74 -13.76 2.98 -14.80
N ARG A 75 -14.75 2.32 -14.17
CA ARG A 75 -15.48 2.90 -13.03
C ARG A 75 -14.58 3.12 -11.82
N ARG A 76 -13.79 2.10 -11.47
CA ARG A 76 -12.94 2.08 -10.27
C ARG A 76 -11.62 1.37 -10.51
N LEU A 77 -10.55 1.88 -9.90
CA LEU A 77 -9.22 1.26 -9.88
C LEU A 77 -8.75 1.00 -8.45
N PHE A 78 -8.38 -0.26 -8.17
CA PHE A 78 -7.78 -0.68 -6.92
C PHE A 78 -6.31 -1.00 -7.15
N PHE A 79 -5.41 -0.32 -6.45
CA PHE A 79 -3.96 -0.47 -6.66
C PHE A 79 -3.31 -1.26 -5.52
N GLU A 80 -2.43 -2.19 -5.90
CA GLU A 80 -1.42 -2.69 -4.97
C GLU A 80 -0.36 -1.62 -4.64
N LYS A 81 0.23 -1.75 -3.45
CA LYS A 81 1.29 -0.86 -2.97
C LYS A 81 2.67 -1.27 -3.49
N PRO A 82 3.67 -0.36 -3.45
CA PRO A 82 3.51 1.10 -3.51
C PRO A 82 2.95 1.53 -4.87
N LEU A 83 2.24 2.65 -4.99
CA LEU A 83 1.54 3.03 -6.24
C LEU A 83 2.45 3.03 -7.48
N VAL A 84 3.57 3.74 -7.41
CA VAL A 84 4.61 3.81 -8.44
C VAL A 84 5.97 3.67 -7.77
N ALA A 85 6.82 2.79 -8.29
CA ALA A 85 8.24 2.73 -7.97
C ALA A 85 8.98 2.10 -9.17
N GLN A 86 9.34 2.92 -10.16
CA GLN A 86 9.84 2.45 -11.45
C GLN A 86 11.17 1.69 -11.33
N ARG A 87 11.95 1.99 -10.30
CA ARG A 87 13.21 1.31 -9.98
C ARG A 87 13.08 0.30 -8.85
N GLY A 88 11.83 -0.07 -8.52
CA GLY A 88 11.49 -0.90 -7.38
C GLY A 88 11.43 -0.11 -6.08
N GLN A 89 10.79 -0.68 -5.07
CA GLN A 89 10.54 0.02 -3.80
C GLN A 89 11.81 0.49 -3.06
N ALA A 90 12.99 -0.09 -3.35
CA ALA A 90 14.28 0.28 -2.75
C ALA A 90 14.92 1.57 -3.29
N ASP A 91 14.44 2.05 -4.42
CA ASP A 91 14.97 3.25 -5.07
C ASP A 91 13.79 4.12 -5.55
N VAL A 92 12.95 4.53 -4.59
CA VAL A 92 11.84 5.45 -4.85
C VAL A 92 12.37 6.88 -4.95
N THR A 93 11.95 7.58 -5.99
CA THR A 93 12.42 8.94 -6.32
C THR A 93 11.27 9.94 -6.35
N GLU A 94 11.58 11.23 -6.42
CA GLU A 94 10.56 12.28 -6.61
C GLU A 94 9.78 12.14 -7.92
N ASP A 95 10.37 11.55 -8.95
CA ASP A 95 9.69 11.27 -10.22
C ASP A 95 8.58 10.23 -10.05
N ASP A 96 8.78 9.23 -9.17
CA ASP A 96 7.72 8.28 -8.81
C ASP A 96 6.56 8.96 -8.10
N PHE A 97 6.85 9.92 -7.21
CA PHE A 97 5.83 10.76 -6.58
C PHE A 97 5.07 11.60 -7.61
N ALA A 98 5.78 12.27 -8.52
CA ALA A 98 5.16 13.08 -9.56
C ALA A 98 4.21 12.26 -10.45
N LYS A 99 4.64 11.06 -10.86
CA LYS A 99 3.82 10.10 -11.63
C LYS A 99 2.64 9.55 -10.86
N GLY A 100 2.82 9.21 -9.58
CA GLY A 100 1.73 8.80 -8.70
C GLY A 100 0.67 9.90 -8.56
N ARG A 101 1.11 11.14 -8.35
CA ARG A 101 0.22 12.31 -8.28
C ARG A 101 -0.50 12.58 -9.59
N GLU A 102 0.21 12.54 -10.72
CA GLU A 102 -0.37 12.67 -12.05
C GLU A 102 -1.47 11.62 -12.26
N LEU A 103 -1.18 10.35 -11.94
CA LEU A 103 -2.13 9.26 -12.09
C LEU A 103 -3.42 9.50 -11.29
N LEU A 104 -3.30 9.87 -10.01
CA LEU A 104 -4.47 10.12 -9.15
C LEU A 104 -5.25 11.36 -9.61
N ASN A 105 -4.57 12.42 -10.05
CA ASN A 105 -5.23 13.60 -10.60
C ASN A 105 -5.98 13.29 -11.90
N SER A 106 -5.40 12.49 -12.79
CA SER A 106 -6.05 12.05 -14.03
C SER A 106 -7.27 11.18 -13.74
N ALA A 107 -7.17 10.25 -12.78
CA ALA A 107 -8.31 9.44 -12.35
C ALA A 107 -9.44 10.32 -11.81
N HIS A 108 -9.11 11.28 -10.93
CA HIS A 108 -10.07 12.22 -10.37
C HIS A 108 -10.74 13.06 -11.46
N ALA A 109 -9.97 13.62 -12.40
CA ALA A 109 -10.50 14.41 -13.51
C ALA A 109 -11.41 13.61 -14.45
N ALA A 110 -11.16 12.31 -14.59
CA ALA A 110 -11.98 11.39 -15.36
C ALA A 110 -13.19 10.82 -14.59
N GLY A 111 -13.39 11.20 -13.32
CA GLY A 111 -14.46 10.67 -12.47
C GLY A 111 -14.27 9.20 -12.07
N VAL A 112 -13.05 8.68 -12.17
CA VAL A 112 -12.70 7.30 -11.81
C VAL A 112 -12.37 7.24 -10.32
N GLU A 113 -13.08 6.38 -9.58
CA GLU A 113 -12.76 6.18 -8.16
C GLU A 113 -11.48 5.37 -8.00
N THR A 114 -10.64 5.74 -7.05
CA THR A 114 -9.38 5.03 -6.79
C THR A 114 -9.29 4.59 -5.34
N ALA A 115 -8.75 3.40 -5.11
CA ALA A 115 -8.35 2.93 -3.79
C ALA A 115 -6.96 2.29 -3.84
N MET A 116 -6.20 2.42 -2.76
CA MET A 116 -4.94 1.71 -2.58
C MET A 116 -5.10 0.68 -1.47
N VAL A 117 -4.57 -0.52 -1.68
CA VAL A 117 -4.72 -1.61 -0.72
C VAL A 117 -3.75 -1.43 0.46
N PHE A 118 -4.11 -0.55 1.39
CA PHE A 118 -3.51 -0.47 2.72
C PHE A 118 -4.28 -1.36 3.71
N ASN A 119 -4.19 -2.68 3.51
CA ASN A 119 -4.97 -3.66 4.26
C ASN A 119 -4.70 -3.64 5.78
N TYR A 120 -3.55 -3.13 6.25
CA TYR A 120 -3.25 -3.00 7.69
C TYR A 120 -4.24 -2.09 8.42
N ARG A 121 -4.88 -1.14 7.69
CA ARG A 121 -5.98 -0.36 8.25
C ARG A 121 -7.13 -1.25 8.73
N PHE A 122 -7.33 -2.40 8.10
CA PHE A 122 -8.45 -3.31 8.34
C PHE A 122 -8.13 -4.46 9.31
N PHE A 123 -6.91 -4.53 9.84
CA PHE A 123 -6.61 -5.50 10.90
C PHE A 123 -7.42 -5.19 12.16
N GLU A 124 -7.85 -6.25 12.85
CA GLU A 124 -8.67 -6.14 14.07
C GLU A 124 -7.99 -5.24 15.11
N GLN A 125 -6.69 -5.42 15.34
CA GLN A 125 -5.93 -4.59 16.27
C GLN A 125 -5.95 -3.10 15.89
N THR A 126 -5.87 -2.79 14.59
CA THR A 126 -5.88 -1.41 14.10
C THR A 126 -7.26 -0.77 14.24
N GLN A 127 -8.31 -1.53 13.91
CA GLN A 127 -9.69 -1.08 14.12
C GLN A 127 -9.99 -0.88 15.61
N LYS A 128 -9.52 -1.79 16.47
CA LYS A 128 -9.66 -1.68 17.92
C LYS A 128 -8.88 -0.49 18.47
N ALA A 129 -7.65 -0.24 18.02
CA ALA A 129 -6.88 0.93 18.38
C ALA A 129 -7.64 2.23 18.08
N ARG A 130 -8.20 2.35 16.88
CA ARG A 130 -9.03 3.51 16.49
C ARG A 130 -10.27 3.65 17.38
N ALA A 131 -10.95 2.54 17.68
CA ALA A 131 -12.10 2.55 18.58
C ALA A 131 -11.71 3.01 19.99
N LEU A 132 -10.61 2.52 20.55
CA LEU A 132 -10.11 2.90 21.87
C LEU A 132 -9.69 4.38 21.94
N ILE A 133 -9.05 4.90 20.89
CA ILE A 133 -8.69 6.34 20.80
C ILE A 133 -9.93 7.22 20.94
N ALA A 134 -11.02 6.85 20.26
CA ALA A 134 -12.28 7.57 20.32
C ALA A 134 -13.03 7.35 21.65
N GLU A 135 -13.11 6.10 22.11
CA GLU A 135 -13.83 5.70 23.34
C GLU A 135 -13.27 6.39 24.58
N TYR A 136 -11.94 6.42 24.73
CA TYR A 136 -11.28 7.05 25.86
C TYR A 136 -10.96 8.53 25.63
N ASP A 137 -11.37 9.07 24.48
CA ASP A 137 -11.06 10.43 24.05
C ASP A 137 -9.59 10.77 24.37
N LEU A 138 -8.66 10.07 23.72
CA LEU A 138 -7.22 10.20 24.03
C LEU A 138 -6.64 11.57 23.63
N GLY A 139 -7.43 12.41 22.96
CA GLY A 139 -7.04 13.74 22.53
C GLY A 139 -6.23 13.74 21.25
N ARG A 140 -5.55 14.87 21.00
CA ARG A 140 -4.78 15.04 19.77
C ARG A 140 -3.51 14.18 19.76
N PRO A 141 -3.01 13.80 18.57
CA PRO A 141 -1.71 13.15 18.46
C PRO A 141 -0.59 14.04 18.99
N VAL A 142 0.40 13.45 19.67
CA VAL A 142 1.53 14.17 20.28
C VAL A 142 2.86 13.61 19.81
N HIS A 143 3.05 12.30 19.94
CA HIS A 143 4.33 11.66 19.62
C HIS A 143 4.17 10.26 19.06
N PHE A 144 5.13 9.79 18.26
CA PHE A 144 5.18 8.38 17.87
C PHE A 144 6.59 7.83 17.78
N THR A 145 6.72 6.52 17.98
CA THR A 145 7.90 5.74 17.59
C THR A 145 7.46 4.55 16.76
N ALA A 146 8.21 4.26 15.69
CA ALA A 146 7.95 3.16 14.79
C ALA A 146 9.24 2.41 14.46
N LEU A 147 9.23 1.09 14.65
CA LEU A 147 10.25 0.17 14.14
C LEU A 147 9.55 -0.74 13.13
N VAL A 148 10.04 -0.77 11.90
CA VAL A 148 9.28 -1.37 10.79
C VAL A 148 10.18 -2.13 9.84
N HIS A 149 9.75 -3.33 9.47
CA HIS A 149 10.42 -4.13 8.46
C HIS A 149 10.12 -3.53 7.11
N TYR A 150 11.15 -3.47 6.28
CA TYR A 150 11.06 -3.08 4.88
C TYR A 150 9.92 -3.73 4.06
N ALA A 151 9.47 -4.94 4.38
CA ALA A 151 8.41 -5.63 3.65
C ALA A 151 7.02 -4.99 3.84
N CYS A 152 6.79 -4.36 4.99
CA CYS A 152 5.51 -3.78 5.39
C CYS A 152 5.56 -2.25 5.62
N TRP A 153 6.70 -1.61 5.38
CA TRP A 153 6.92 -0.19 5.65
C TRP A 153 5.87 0.78 5.08
N SER A 154 5.40 0.56 3.85
CA SER A 154 4.36 1.39 3.24
C SER A 154 3.03 1.34 4.00
N HIS A 155 2.69 0.20 4.61
CA HIS A 155 1.54 0.11 5.49
C HIS A 155 1.76 0.87 6.79
N CYS A 156 2.93 0.80 7.40
CA CYS A 156 3.18 1.53 8.64
C CYS A 156 3.29 3.04 8.41
N ILE A 157 3.87 3.49 7.30
CA ILE A 157 3.85 4.90 6.90
C ILE A 157 2.39 5.35 6.74
N ASP A 158 1.57 4.56 6.06
CA ASP A 158 0.13 4.83 5.92
C ASP A 158 -0.60 4.90 7.28
N LEU A 159 -0.35 3.96 8.19
CA LEU A 159 -0.91 3.99 9.54
C LEU A 159 -0.46 5.22 10.33
N LEU A 160 0.82 5.61 10.24
CA LEU A 160 1.33 6.81 10.89
C LEU A 160 0.62 8.05 10.37
N LEU A 161 0.46 8.19 9.05
CA LEU A 161 -0.31 9.30 8.47
C LEU A 161 -1.78 9.26 8.91
N TRP A 162 -2.37 8.07 9.03
CA TRP A 162 -3.76 7.90 9.41
C TRP A 162 -4.04 8.25 10.88
N PHE A 163 -3.13 7.90 11.81
CA PHE A 163 -3.29 8.18 13.23
C PHE A 163 -2.68 9.52 13.68
N MET A 164 -1.56 9.92 13.08
CA MET A 164 -0.77 11.07 13.53
C MET A 164 -0.95 12.32 12.66
N GLY A 165 -1.58 12.19 11.48
CA GLY A 165 -1.81 13.29 10.55
C GLY A 165 -0.75 13.42 9.45
N GLU A 166 -0.90 14.44 8.61
CA GLU A 166 0.02 14.68 7.49
C GLU A 166 1.43 15.04 7.96
N ALA A 167 2.43 14.47 7.29
CA ALA A 167 3.83 14.85 7.51
C ALA A 167 4.10 16.24 6.93
N ALA A 168 4.81 17.09 7.68
CA ALA A 168 5.19 18.44 7.27
C ALA A 168 6.69 18.56 6.98
N THR A 169 7.54 17.92 7.78
CA THR A 169 9.00 17.95 7.59
C THR A 169 9.61 16.64 8.02
N ILE A 170 10.58 16.16 7.24
CA ILE A 170 11.28 14.91 7.47
C ILE A 170 12.78 15.17 7.40
N THR A 171 13.53 14.62 8.34
CA THR A 171 14.98 14.44 8.23
C THR A 171 15.30 12.97 8.40
N ALA A 172 16.23 12.45 7.61
CA ALA A 172 16.54 11.03 7.59
C ALA A 172 18.04 10.78 7.48
N LEU A 173 18.45 9.66 8.07
CA LEU A 173 19.79 9.09 7.94
C LEU A 173 19.64 7.66 7.43
N GLU A 174 20.51 7.27 6.52
CA GLU A 174 20.60 5.90 6.01
C GLU A 174 21.87 5.21 6.50
N SER A 175 21.85 3.88 6.55
CA SER A 175 23.05 3.09 6.81
C SER A 175 24.09 3.32 5.73
N ALA A 176 25.37 3.33 6.12
CA ALA A 176 26.50 3.50 5.20
C ALA A 176 26.56 2.41 4.13
N GLU A 177 26.16 1.19 4.50
CA GLU A 177 26.10 0.03 3.61
C GLU A 177 24.65 -0.33 3.30
N ALA A 178 24.41 -0.74 2.06
CA ALA A 178 23.18 -1.39 1.63
C ALA A 178 23.35 -2.91 1.71
N GLY A 179 22.24 -3.63 1.85
CA GLY A 179 22.24 -5.10 1.86
C GLY A 179 21.03 -5.70 1.14
N PRO A 180 21.06 -7.03 0.93
CA PRO A 180 19.97 -7.73 0.28
C PRO A 180 18.76 -7.83 1.18
N CYS A 181 17.58 -7.54 0.63
CA CYS A 181 16.32 -7.64 1.34
C CYS A 181 15.14 -7.69 0.36
N MET A 182 14.20 -8.61 0.60
CA MET A 182 12.99 -8.76 -0.22
C MET A 182 13.25 -8.86 -1.74
N GLY A 183 14.36 -9.51 -2.13
CA GLY A 183 14.76 -9.69 -3.53
C GLY A 183 15.38 -8.46 -4.19
N SER A 184 15.64 -7.40 -3.43
CA SER A 184 16.49 -6.26 -3.84
C SER A 184 17.86 -6.41 -3.20
N GLU A 185 18.93 -6.14 -3.95
CA GLU A 185 20.31 -6.22 -3.45
C GLU A 185 20.79 -4.94 -2.74
N ASN A 186 20.05 -3.84 -2.90
CA ASN A 186 20.48 -2.49 -2.51
C ASN A 186 19.48 -1.82 -1.55
N VAL A 187 19.14 -2.49 -0.44
CA VAL A 187 18.26 -1.90 0.58
C VAL A 187 19.08 -1.33 1.72
N ARG A 188 18.83 -0.06 2.06
CA ARG A 188 19.46 0.62 3.20
C ARG A 188 18.50 0.67 4.38
N ASN A 189 19.04 0.58 5.58
CA ASN A 189 18.27 0.86 6.78
C ASN A 189 18.14 2.38 6.92
N VAL A 190 16.94 2.88 7.16
CA VAL A 190 16.66 4.31 7.24
C VAL A 190 16.06 4.64 8.59
N THR A 191 16.60 5.65 9.26
CA THR A 191 15.98 6.26 10.43
C THR A 191 15.56 7.68 10.08
N ALA A 192 14.27 7.99 10.24
CA ALA A 192 13.73 9.31 9.99
C ALA A 192 13.09 9.90 11.24
N ALA A 193 13.32 11.19 11.46
CA ALA A 193 12.54 12.01 12.38
C ALA A 193 11.56 12.85 11.56
N VAL A 194 10.30 12.88 12.01
CA VAL A 194 9.19 13.49 11.29
C VAL A 194 8.47 14.49 12.19
N GLN A 195 8.23 15.67 11.67
CA GLN A 195 7.29 16.64 12.21
C GLN A 195 5.99 16.57 11.41
N MET A 196 4.87 16.36 12.08
CA MET A 196 3.52 16.38 11.49
C MET A 196 2.97 17.80 11.45
N ALA A 197 2.06 18.07 10.51
CA ALA A 197 1.43 19.38 10.31
C ALA A 197 0.59 19.87 11.50
N ASN A 198 0.08 18.93 12.32
CA ASN A 198 -0.69 19.24 13.53
C ASN A 198 0.19 19.49 14.77
N GLY A 199 1.52 19.48 14.63
CA GLY A 199 2.47 19.70 15.73
C GLY A 199 2.99 18.41 16.39
N ALA A 200 2.42 17.23 16.11
CA ALA A 200 2.96 15.96 16.59
C ALA A 200 4.32 15.66 15.94
N GLY A 201 5.19 14.93 16.63
CA GLY A 201 6.50 14.55 16.09
C GLY A 201 6.89 13.13 16.43
N GLY A 202 7.82 12.51 15.72
CA GLY A 202 8.20 11.14 16.02
C GLY A 202 9.32 10.58 15.17
N THR A 203 9.64 9.32 15.41
CA THR A 203 10.66 8.58 14.66
C THR A 203 10.09 7.35 13.98
N ILE A 204 10.61 7.05 12.80
CA ILE A 204 10.40 5.79 12.11
C ILE A 204 11.76 5.20 11.71
N ILE A 205 11.95 3.92 11.99
CA ILE A 205 13.08 3.13 11.55
C ILE A 205 12.56 2.09 10.55
N GLY A 206 13.00 2.17 9.31
CA GLY A 206 12.84 1.13 8.29
C GLY A 206 14.10 0.27 8.24
N THR A 207 13.97 -1.03 8.49
CA THR A 207 15.11 -1.95 8.52
C THR A 207 14.78 -3.32 7.92
N CYS A 208 15.81 -4.02 7.45
CA CYS A 208 15.72 -5.44 7.07
C CYS A 208 16.32 -6.38 8.10
N ALA A 209 16.70 -5.86 9.27
CA ALA A 209 17.33 -6.65 10.33
C ALA A 209 16.34 -7.51 11.16
N MET A 210 15.04 -7.46 10.87
CA MET A 210 14.03 -8.22 11.61
C MET A 210 13.74 -9.55 10.91
N ASP A 211 13.77 -10.63 11.68
CA ASP A 211 13.47 -11.97 11.18
C ASP A 211 11.96 -12.15 10.95
N PHE A 212 11.56 -12.85 9.88
CA PHE A 212 10.15 -13.10 9.56
C PHE A 212 9.41 -14.00 10.55
N ASN A 213 10.13 -14.70 11.43
CA ASN A 213 9.55 -15.43 12.55
C ASN A 213 9.24 -14.55 13.76
N LEU A 214 9.59 -13.26 13.70
CA LEU A 214 9.34 -12.27 14.73
C LEU A 214 8.45 -11.15 14.18
N PRO A 215 7.81 -10.37 15.06
CA PRO A 215 6.97 -9.26 14.62
C PRO A 215 7.70 -8.28 13.71
N LEU A 216 7.11 -8.00 12.55
CA LEU A 216 7.72 -7.17 11.52
C LEU A 216 7.52 -5.67 11.73
N TYR A 217 6.69 -5.26 12.70
CA TYR A 217 6.57 -3.86 13.06
C TYR A 217 6.16 -3.68 14.53
N GLU A 218 6.54 -2.53 15.07
CA GLU A 218 6.16 -2.04 16.39
C GLU A 218 5.85 -0.55 16.26
N LEU A 219 4.63 -0.14 16.64
CA LEU A 219 4.18 1.25 16.64
C LEU A 219 3.75 1.64 18.05
N THR A 220 4.34 2.71 18.59
CA THR A 220 3.85 3.37 19.80
C THR A 220 3.34 4.75 19.44
N LEU A 221 2.07 5.01 19.68
CA LEU A 221 1.37 6.25 19.34
C LEU A 221 0.91 6.92 20.62
N CYS A 222 1.43 8.12 20.89
CA CYS A 222 1.11 8.92 22.08
C CYS A 222 0.17 10.06 21.70
N PHE A 223 -0.86 10.22 22.52
CA PHE A 223 -1.86 11.27 22.46
C PHE A 223 -1.84 12.09 23.76
N GLU A 224 -2.57 13.20 23.82
CA GLU A 224 -2.60 14.09 24.98
C GLU A 224 -2.95 13.37 26.30
N ARG A 225 -3.80 12.35 26.24
CA ARG A 225 -4.36 11.65 27.42
C ARG A 225 -4.11 10.15 27.44
N GLY A 226 -3.20 9.64 26.60
CA GLY A 226 -2.86 8.22 26.63
C GLY A 226 -1.96 7.77 25.50
N ARG A 227 -1.81 6.45 25.38
CA ARG A 227 -0.99 5.83 24.34
C ARG A 227 -1.61 4.54 23.84
N ILE A 228 -1.34 4.23 22.58
CA ILE A 228 -1.63 2.94 21.95
C ILE A 228 -0.31 2.32 21.51
N ALA A 229 -0.15 1.02 21.72
CA ALA A 229 0.93 0.24 21.14
C ALA A 229 0.33 -0.84 20.25
N MET A 230 0.85 -0.96 19.03
CA MET A 230 0.49 -2.01 18.07
C MET A 230 1.75 -2.74 17.63
N ARG A 231 1.65 -4.04 17.44
CA ARG A 231 2.76 -4.91 17.05
C ARG A 231 2.24 -5.97 16.09
N ASP A 232 3.07 -6.37 15.14
CA ASP A 232 2.75 -7.53 14.31
C ASP A 232 2.61 -8.80 15.17
N LEU A 233 1.89 -9.80 14.68
CA LEU A 233 1.64 -11.05 15.42
C LEU A 233 2.84 -12.00 15.39
#